data_AF-A0A3A5HFV3-F1
#
_entry.id   AF-A0A3A5HFV3-F1
#
_cell.length_a   1.000
_cell.length_b   1.000
_cell.length_c   1.000
_cell.angle_alpha   90.00
_cell.angle_beta   90.00
_cell.angle_gamma   90.00
#
_symmetry.space_group_name_H-M   'P 1'
#
loop_
_entity.id
_entity.type
_entity.pdbx_description
1 polymer ?
#
loop_
_entity_poly.entity_id
_entity_poly.type
_entity_poly.pdbx_seq_one_letter_code
_entity_poly.pdbx_strand_id
1 'polypeptide(L)'
;MIVPEVVPAITVSLFLPALYVALIVGFIALLGISFQKKDVHALILTDIVGVAMLIIVAAVGTDLAEALILPGLVVELAEIMAISEILMSREMRKTGKKVSFMPMPIKMDMEILKTAPNFLSLVLIVYGIFLTGFTGGAVAGVGILFYALARKSRGLPFQLWEGVSGISGVAWCIWLAGFLILFVAPEIWLLGLLMSSFGILLKVASKMGLIGVLGREEFKRN
;
A
#
# COMPACT_ATOMS: atom_id res chain seq x y z
N MET A 1 -10.56 29.89 18.38
CA MET A 1 -9.57 28.88 17.95
C MET A 1 -9.58 27.79 19.00
N ILE A 2 -10.31 26.70 18.76
CA ILE A 2 -10.43 25.58 19.70
C ILE A 2 -9.26 24.66 19.38
N VAL A 3 -8.12 24.86 20.05
CA VAL A 3 -7.00 23.92 19.97
C VAL A 3 -7.37 22.77 20.92
N PRO A 4 -7.45 21.52 20.45
CA PRO A 4 -7.73 20.40 21.34
C PRO A 4 -6.62 20.29 22.39
N GLU A 5 -6.97 20.28 23.68
CA GLU A 5 -6.01 20.16 24.80
C GLU A 5 -5.15 18.88 24.76
N VAL A 6 -5.56 17.92 23.92
CA VAL A 6 -4.92 16.60 23.74
C VAL A 6 -3.79 16.57 22.71
N VAL A 7 -3.58 17.62 21.91
CA VAL A 7 -2.50 17.63 20.88
C VAL A 7 -1.30 18.43 21.37
N PRO A 8 -0.08 17.86 21.37
CA PRO A 8 1.13 18.59 21.75
C PRO A 8 1.28 19.90 20.97
N ALA A 9 1.61 20.99 21.67
CA ALA A 9 1.76 22.33 21.07
C ALA A 9 2.76 22.36 19.89
N ILE A 10 3.77 21.49 19.94
CA ILE A 10 4.75 21.34 18.85
C ILE A 10 4.10 20.85 17.55
N THR A 11 3.18 19.89 17.63
CA THR A 11 2.45 19.35 16.46
C THR A 11 1.56 20.42 15.84
N VAL A 12 0.87 21.21 16.67
CA VAL A 12 0.04 22.32 16.20
C VAL A 12 0.89 23.40 15.52
N SER A 13 2.08 23.68 16.05
CA SER A 13 3.00 24.67 15.45
C SER A 13 3.55 24.24 14.09
N LEU A 14 3.64 22.93 13.83
CA LEU A 14 4.16 22.38 12.57
C LEU A 14 3.11 22.33 11.45
N PHE A 15 1.81 22.50 11.75
CA PHE A 15 0.73 22.39 10.78
C PHE A 15 0.84 23.40 9.62
N LEU A 16 0.92 24.69 9.95
CA LEU A 16 1.06 25.76 8.94
C LEU A 16 2.36 25.63 8.13
N PRO A 17 3.54 25.43 8.76
CA PRO A 17 4.77 25.13 8.03
C PRO A 17 4.65 23.94 7.07
N ALA A 18 4.04 22.83 7.50
CA ALA A 18 3.88 21.65 6.67
C ALA A 18 3.03 21.92 5.42
N LEU A 19 1.93 22.67 5.57
CA LEU A 19 1.08 23.08 4.44
C LEU A 19 1.84 23.96 3.43
N TYR A 20 2.59 24.95 3.91
CA TYR A 20 3.37 25.82 3.03
C TYR A 20 4.48 25.05 2.31
N VAL A 21 5.19 24.17 3.03
CA VAL A 21 6.23 23.32 2.43
C VAL A 21 5.63 22.41 1.37
N ALA A 22 4.49 21.76 1.64
CA ALA A 22 3.81 20.90 0.68
C ALA A 22 3.42 21.66 -0.60
N LEU A 23 2.85 22.86 -0.47
CA LEU A 23 2.48 23.68 -1.62
C LEU A 23 3.71 24.13 -2.43
N ILE A 24 4.76 24.60 -1.76
CA ILE A 24 5.98 25.07 -2.44
C ILE A 24 6.68 23.91 -3.15
N VAL A 25 6.86 22.79 -2.47
CA VAL A 25 7.52 21.59 -3.02
C VAL A 25 6.70 21.03 -4.18
N GLY A 26 5.38 20.89 -4.02
CA GLY A 26 4.49 20.43 -5.08
C GLY A 26 4.53 21.34 -6.31
N PHE A 27 4.54 22.65 -6.11
CA PHE A 27 4.64 23.62 -7.20
C PHE A 27 5.98 23.55 -7.94
N ILE A 28 7.10 23.50 -7.20
CA ILE A 28 8.44 23.36 -7.78
C ILE A 28 8.56 22.03 -8.54
N ALA A 29 8.02 20.94 -8.00
CA ALA A 29 8.05 19.63 -8.65
C ALA A 29 7.21 19.61 -9.94
N LEU A 30 6.02 20.21 -9.95
CA LEU A 30 5.20 20.38 -11.15
C LEU A 30 5.90 21.21 -12.24
N LEU A 31 6.58 22.30 -11.86
CA LEU A 31 7.43 23.05 -12.79
C LEU A 31 8.60 22.20 -13.28
N GLY A 32 9.21 21.39 -12.40
CA GLY A 32 10.27 20.46 -12.79
C GLY A 32 9.81 19.46 -13.85
N ILE A 33 8.58 18.94 -13.74
CA ILE A 33 7.99 18.00 -14.70
C ILE A 33 7.86 18.66 -16.08
N SER A 34 7.42 19.92 -16.14
CA SER A 34 7.21 20.61 -17.42
C SER A 34 8.50 20.88 -18.21
N PHE A 35 9.64 20.99 -17.52
CA PHE A 35 10.94 21.21 -18.16
C PHE A 35 11.72 19.93 -18.46
N GLN A 36 11.35 18.80 -17.87
CA GLN A 36 12.18 17.60 -17.91
C GLN A 36 11.88 16.70 -19.11
N LYS A 37 12.92 16.37 -19.88
CA LYS A 37 12.81 15.56 -21.11
C LYS A 37 13.02 14.05 -20.91
N LYS A 38 13.44 13.63 -19.73
CA LYS A 38 13.77 12.23 -19.41
C LYS A 38 12.69 11.62 -18.52
N ASP A 39 12.08 10.54 -19.00
CA ASP A 39 10.93 9.88 -18.34
C ASP A 39 11.18 9.49 -16.89
N VAL A 40 12.37 8.98 -16.56
CA VAL A 40 12.69 8.54 -15.18
C VAL A 40 12.72 9.71 -14.19
N HIS A 41 13.20 10.87 -14.63
CA HIS A 41 13.23 12.04 -13.76
C HIS A 41 11.83 12.65 -13.60
N ALA A 42 10.99 12.58 -14.65
CA ALA A 42 9.60 12.98 -14.55
C ALA A 42 8.84 12.09 -13.55
N LEU A 43 9.08 10.77 -13.57
CA LEU A 43 8.52 9.79 -12.60
C LEU A 43 8.93 10.09 -11.15
N ILE A 44 10.19 10.46 -10.91
CA ILE A 44 10.64 10.85 -9.54
C ILE A 44 9.96 12.15 -9.10
N LEU A 45 9.78 13.10 -10.02
CA LEU A 45 9.10 14.35 -9.71
C LEU A 45 7.60 14.15 -9.46
N THR A 46 6.95 13.19 -10.13
CA THR A 46 5.54 12.84 -9.86
C THR A 46 5.38 12.23 -8.47
N ASP A 47 6.32 11.39 -8.01
CA ASP A 47 6.33 10.89 -6.63
C ASP A 47 6.44 12.03 -5.61
N ILE A 48 7.29 13.03 -5.86
CA ILE A 48 7.43 14.20 -4.97
C ILE A 48 6.12 15.00 -4.90
N VAL A 49 5.43 15.16 -6.03
CA VAL A 49 4.10 15.79 -6.06
C VAL A 49 3.09 14.95 -5.27
N GLY A 50 3.09 13.63 -5.44
CA GLY A 50 2.24 12.71 -4.69
C GLY A 50 2.38 12.93 -3.18
N VAL A 51 3.61 12.83 -2.66
CA VAL A 51 3.88 12.97 -1.22
C VAL A 51 3.43 14.33 -0.72
N ALA A 52 3.69 15.40 -1.49
CA ALA A 52 3.24 16.74 -1.15
C ALA A 52 1.71 16.85 -1.10
N MET A 53 1.00 16.23 -2.04
CA MET A 53 -0.46 16.21 -2.05
C MET A 53 -1.05 15.37 -0.92
N LEU A 54 -0.38 14.30 -0.46
CA LEU A 54 -0.83 13.56 0.72
C LEU A 54 -0.80 14.41 1.99
N ILE A 55 0.13 15.36 2.11
CA ILE A 55 0.13 16.34 3.22
C ILE A 55 -1.11 17.25 3.14
N ILE A 56 -1.51 17.65 1.93
CA ILE A 56 -2.74 18.44 1.72
C ILE A 56 -3.99 17.63 2.08
N VAL A 57 -4.05 16.36 1.66
CA VAL A 57 -5.15 15.45 2.02
C VAL A 57 -5.20 15.26 3.54
N ALA A 58 -4.06 15.04 4.20
CA ALA A 58 -3.98 14.91 5.64
C ALA A 58 -4.44 16.17 6.38
N ALA A 59 -4.20 17.35 5.82
CA ALA A 59 -4.65 18.61 6.39
C ALA A 59 -6.18 18.79 6.39
N VAL A 60 -6.92 18.03 5.58
CA VAL A 60 -8.40 18.01 5.61
C VAL A 60 -8.92 17.43 6.92
N GLY A 61 -8.16 16.57 7.59
CA GLY A 61 -8.42 16.13 8.97
C GLY A 61 -9.74 15.39 9.18
N THR A 62 -10.26 14.71 8.15
CA THR A 62 -11.47 13.88 8.22
C THR A 62 -11.12 12.40 8.30
N ASP A 63 -12.01 11.59 8.87
CA ASP A 63 -11.89 10.12 8.87
C ASP A 63 -11.65 9.55 7.46
N LEU A 64 -12.19 10.24 6.44
CA LEU A 64 -11.99 9.91 5.04
C LEU A 64 -10.56 10.21 4.57
N ALA A 65 -9.99 11.35 4.98
CA ALA A 65 -8.60 11.69 4.68
C ALA A 65 -7.65 10.66 5.31
N GLU A 66 -7.90 10.25 6.56
CA GLU A 66 -7.12 9.21 7.22
C GLU A 66 -7.14 7.88 6.44
N ALA A 67 -8.31 7.51 5.90
CA ALA A 67 -8.47 6.32 5.06
C ALA A 67 -7.74 6.41 3.70
N LEU A 68 -7.40 7.62 3.23
CA LEU A 68 -6.73 7.85 1.94
C LEU A 68 -5.20 8.00 2.06
N ILE A 69 -4.70 8.49 3.19
CA ILE A 69 -3.25 8.70 3.41
C ILE A 69 -2.49 7.37 3.28
N LEU A 70 -2.94 6.31 3.95
CA LEU A 70 -2.24 5.02 3.96
C LEU A 70 -2.22 4.33 2.59
N PRO A 71 -3.33 4.21 1.84
CA PRO A 71 -3.28 3.76 0.44
C PRO A 71 -2.39 4.64 -0.43
N GLY A 72 -2.43 5.96 -0.25
CA GLY A 72 -1.59 6.91 -1.00
C GLY A 72 -0.11 6.63 -0.82
N LEU A 73 0.34 6.52 0.44
CA LEU A 73 1.74 6.18 0.77
C LEU A 73 2.15 4.82 0.19
N VAL A 74 1.26 3.82 0.19
CA VAL A 74 1.55 2.50 -0.39
C VAL A 74 1.70 2.57 -1.91
N VAL A 75 0.96 3.45 -2.59
CA VAL A 75 1.09 3.66 -4.03
C VAL A 75 2.44 4.30 -4.36
N GLU A 76 2.83 5.35 -3.64
CA GLU A 76 4.13 6.02 -3.80
C GLU A 76 5.31 5.08 -3.54
N LEU A 77 5.23 4.26 -2.48
CA LEU A 77 6.25 3.24 -2.22
C LEU A 77 6.36 2.23 -3.38
N ALA A 78 5.24 1.82 -3.96
CA ALA A 78 5.25 0.90 -5.10
C ALA A 78 5.85 1.55 -6.36
N GLU A 79 5.61 2.84 -6.59
CA GLU A 79 6.19 3.60 -7.69
C GLU A 79 7.71 3.76 -7.53
N ILE A 80 8.19 4.14 -6.34
CA ILE A 80 9.63 4.21 -6.02
C ILE A 80 10.31 2.84 -6.18
N MET A 81 9.66 1.76 -5.76
CA MET A 81 10.17 0.40 -5.95
C MET A 81 10.31 0.05 -7.44
N ALA A 82 9.30 0.36 -8.25
CA ALA A 82 9.34 0.13 -9.69
C ALA A 82 10.43 0.97 -10.38
N ILE A 83 10.60 2.23 -9.98
CA ILE A 83 11.68 3.10 -10.49
C ILE A 83 13.05 2.52 -10.11
N SER A 84 13.20 2.05 -8.87
CA SER A 84 14.43 1.40 -8.40
C SER A 84 14.79 0.17 -9.22
N GLU A 85 13.79 -0.64 -9.60
CA GLU A 85 13.97 -1.80 -10.47
C GLU A 85 14.44 -1.38 -11.88
N ILE A 86 13.84 -0.33 -12.46
CA ILE A 86 14.25 0.21 -13.76
C ILE A 86 15.69 0.73 -13.70
N LEU A 87 16.07 1.45 -12.65
CA LEU A 87 17.41 1.98 -12.46
C LEU A 87 18.44 0.86 -12.28
N MET A 88 18.14 -0.12 -11.44
CA MET A 88 19.00 -1.27 -11.21
C MET A 88 19.19 -2.09 -12.50
N SER A 89 18.12 -2.29 -13.28
CA SER A 89 18.17 -2.97 -14.58
C SER A 89 19.05 -2.25 -15.59
N ARG A 90 18.97 -0.92 -15.64
CA ARG A 90 19.84 -0.10 -16.50
C ARG A 90 21.30 -0.18 -16.08
N GLU A 91 21.59 -0.15 -14.78
CA GLU A 91 22.96 -0.24 -14.28
C GLU A 91 23.57 -1.62 -14.54
N MET A 92 22.81 -2.69 -14.29
CA MET A 92 23.25 -4.07 -14.57
C MET A 92 23.59 -4.30 -16.05
N ARG A 93 22.84 -3.69 -16.98
CA ARG A 93 23.15 -3.72 -18.42
C ARG A 93 24.45 -3.00 -18.76
N LYS A 94 24.82 -1.95 -18.01
CA LYS A 94 26.06 -1.19 -18.21
C LYS A 94 27.27 -1.87 -17.58
N THR A 95 27.15 -2.37 -16.36
CA THR A 95 28.27 -2.95 -15.59
C THR A 95 28.48 -4.44 -15.88
N GLY A 96 27.55 -5.10 -16.57
CA GLY A 96 27.58 -6.55 -16.85
C GLY A 96 27.40 -7.44 -15.61
N LYS A 97 27.23 -6.84 -14.42
CA LYS A 97 27.02 -7.55 -13.16
C LYS A 97 25.56 -7.98 -13.05
N LYS A 98 25.32 -9.28 -12.90
CA LYS A 98 23.99 -9.82 -12.61
C LYS A 98 23.70 -9.69 -11.12
N VAL A 99 22.97 -8.65 -10.72
CA VAL A 99 22.36 -8.55 -9.39
C VAL A 99 20.94 -9.13 -9.50
N SER A 100 20.50 -9.98 -8.57
CA SER A 100 19.15 -10.56 -8.66
C SER A 100 18.09 -9.45 -8.55
N PHE A 101 17.16 -9.40 -9.51
CA PHE A 101 16.08 -8.40 -9.60
C PHE A 101 14.98 -8.56 -8.55
N MET A 102 14.86 -9.74 -7.96
CA MET A 102 13.98 -9.95 -6.83
C MET A 102 14.62 -9.34 -5.57
N PRO A 103 13.83 -8.82 -4.60
CA PRO A 103 14.27 -8.93 -3.21
C PRO A 103 14.63 -10.41 -3.05
N MET A 104 15.93 -10.72 -2.89
CA MET A 104 16.40 -12.10 -2.69
C MET A 104 15.38 -12.79 -1.82
N PRO A 105 14.93 -14.03 -2.16
CA PRO A 105 13.90 -14.71 -1.39
C PRO A 105 14.28 -14.48 0.05
N ILE A 106 13.50 -13.63 0.75
CA ILE A 106 13.87 -13.24 2.10
C ILE A 106 14.01 -14.60 2.74
N LYS A 107 15.23 -14.97 3.17
CA LYS A 107 15.43 -16.17 3.95
C LYS A 107 14.68 -15.85 5.23
N MET A 108 13.36 -16.02 5.18
CA MET A 108 12.42 -15.85 6.27
C MET A 108 12.61 -17.07 7.15
N ASP A 109 13.84 -17.30 7.56
CA ASP A 109 14.24 -18.22 8.60
C ASP A 109 14.08 -17.49 9.94
N MET A 110 12.93 -16.82 10.08
CA MET A 110 12.53 -16.19 11.30
C MET A 110 11.97 -17.28 12.19
N GLU A 111 12.58 -17.47 13.35
CA GLU A 111 12.14 -18.45 14.34
C GLU A 111 10.64 -18.30 14.65
N ILE A 112 10.17 -17.06 14.72
CA ILE A 112 8.76 -16.70 14.94
C ILE A 112 7.83 -17.38 13.94
N LEU A 113 8.19 -17.52 12.66
CA LEU A 113 7.32 -18.17 11.67
C LEU A 113 7.21 -19.69 11.89
N LYS A 114 8.26 -20.31 12.46
CA LYS A 114 8.30 -21.73 12.78
C LYS A 114 7.64 -22.04 14.12
N THR A 115 7.78 -21.17 15.11
CA THR A 115 7.33 -21.39 16.49
C THR A 115 5.94 -20.81 16.78
N ALA A 116 5.54 -19.72 16.11
CA ALA A 116 4.29 -19.05 16.47
C ALA A 116 3.04 -19.91 16.20
N PRO A 117 2.06 -19.91 17.12
CA PRO A 117 0.83 -20.65 16.93
C PRO A 117 0.00 -20.03 15.79
N ASN A 118 -0.59 -20.87 14.93
CA ASN A 118 -1.55 -20.42 13.91
C ASN A 118 -2.78 -19.71 14.54
N PHE A 119 -2.98 -19.88 15.84
CA PHE A 119 -3.98 -19.14 16.62
C PHE A 119 -3.73 -17.62 16.59
N LEU A 120 -2.47 -17.17 16.54
CA LEU A 120 -2.16 -15.74 16.49
C LEU A 120 -2.71 -15.08 15.22
N SER A 121 -2.64 -15.76 14.07
CA SER A 121 -3.27 -15.29 12.83
C SER A 121 -4.79 -15.22 12.93
N LEU A 122 -5.43 -16.16 13.64
CA LEU A 122 -6.88 -16.12 13.87
C LEU A 122 -7.27 -14.91 14.70
N VAL A 123 -6.52 -14.64 15.79
CA VAL A 123 -6.75 -13.47 16.65
C VAL A 123 -6.59 -12.18 15.84
N LEU A 124 -5.56 -12.06 15.01
CA LEU A 124 -5.35 -10.90 14.14
C LEU A 124 -6.50 -10.71 13.13
N ILE A 125 -7.01 -11.79 12.53
CA ILE A 125 -8.14 -11.71 11.59
C ILE A 125 -9.41 -11.26 12.31
N VAL A 126 -9.75 -11.90 13.42
CA VAL A 126 -10.95 -11.57 14.21
C VAL A 126 -10.86 -10.12 14.70
N TYR A 127 -9.72 -9.73 15.26
CA TYR A 127 -9.49 -8.36 15.74
C TYR A 127 -9.56 -7.34 14.60
N GLY A 128 -8.97 -7.64 13.44
CA GLY A 128 -9.06 -6.79 12.25
C GLY A 128 -10.50 -6.61 11.75
N ILE A 129 -11.32 -7.66 11.78
CA ILE A 129 -12.75 -7.57 11.44
C ILE A 129 -13.49 -6.64 12.42
N PHE A 130 -13.20 -6.75 13.72
CA PHE A 130 -13.80 -5.88 14.75
C PHE A 130 -13.34 -4.42 14.67
N LEU A 131 -12.09 -4.16 14.26
CA LEU A 131 -11.59 -2.80 14.09
C LEU A 131 -12.32 -2.04 12.98
N THR A 132 -12.87 -2.75 11.99
CA THR A 132 -13.53 -2.21 10.79
C THR A 132 -12.63 -1.22 10.02
N GLY A 133 -13.15 -0.65 8.92
CA GLY A 133 -12.41 0.34 8.12
C GLY A 133 -11.11 -0.17 7.48
N PHE A 134 -10.24 0.76 7.08
CA PHE A 134 -8.96 0.46 6.42
C PHE A 134 -7.97 -0.23 7.37
N THR A 135 -7.88 0.24 8.62
CA THR A 135 -6.99 -0.32 9.65
C THR A 135 -7.36 -1.75 10.00
N GLY A 136 -8.66 -2.04 10.16
CA GLY A 136 -9.16 -3.40 10.36
C GLY A 136 -8.85 -4.33 9.19
N GLY A 137 -9.06 -3.85 7.96
CA GLY A 137 -8.67 -4.56 6.74
C GLY A 137 -7.17 -4.86 6.66
N ALA A 138 -6.32 -3.90 7.05
CA ALA A 138 -4.87 -4.07 7.08
C ALA A 138 -4.45 -5.13 8.13
N VAL A 139 -4.99 -5.06 9.34
CA VAL A 139 -4.70 -6.01 10.43
C VAL A 139 -5.17 -7.42 10.07
N ALA A 140 -6.37 -7.55 9.49
CA ALA A 140 -6.88 -8.84 9.02
C ALA A 140 -6.01 -9.40 7.88
N GLY A 141 -5.62 -8.57 6.92
CA GLY A 141 -4.69 -8.93 5.85
C GLY A 141 -3.34 -9.42 6.37
N VAL A 142 -2.75 -8.73 7.36
CA VAL A 142 -1.51 -9.15 8.03
C VAL A 142 -1.71 -10.51 8.72
N GLY A 143 -2.85 -10.74 9.37
CA GLY A 143 -3.18 -12.03 9.99
C GLY A 143 -3.21 -13.19 8.98
N ILE A 144 -3.83 -12.99 7.82
CA ILE A 144 -3.84 -14.00 6.74
C ILE A 144 -2.42 -14.20 6.19
N LEU A 145 -1.61 -13.13 6.10
CA LEU A 145 -0.24 -13.18 5.55
C LEU A 145 0.66 -13.97 6.48
N PHE A 146 0.55 -13.70 7.77
CA PHE A 146 1.20 -14.43 8.84
C PHE A 146 0.87 -15.92 8.79
N TYR A 147 -0.41 -16.26 8.60
CA TYR A 147 -0.85 -17.66 8.45
C TYR A 147 -0.21 -18.35 7.24
N ALA A 148 -0.21 -17.70 6.09
CA ALA A 148 0.36 -18.24 4.86
C ALA A 148 1.88 -18.44 4.97
N LEU A 149 2.59 -17.47 5.55
CA LEU A 149 4.04 -17.52 5.76
C LEU A 149 4.43 -18.57 6.80
N ALA A 150 3.70 -18.68 7.92
CA ALA A 150 3.94 -19.68 8.95
C ALA A 150 3.72 -21.11 8.40
N ARG A 151 2.64 -21.36 7.65
CA ARG A 151 2.41 -22.66 6.98
C ARG A 151 3.49 -22.99 5.96
N LYS A 152 3.91 -22.01 5.14
CA LYS A 152 4.99 -22.19 4.17
C LYS A 152 6.30 -22.56 4.86
N SER A 153 6.66 -21.88 5.95
CA SER A 153 7.88 -22.17 6.71
C SER A 153 7.89 -23.58 7.35
N ARG A 154 6.71 -24.16 7.58
CA ARG A 154 6.50 -25.51 8.14
C ARG A 154 6.31 -26.60 7.08
N GLY A 155 6.37 -26.27 5.79
CA GLY A 155 6.21 -27.23 4.69
C GLY A 155 4.79 -27.81 4.53
N LEU A 156 3.77 -27.16 5.11
CA LEU A 156 2.38 -27.62 5.01
C LEU A 156 1.77 -27.24 3.65
N PRO A 157 0.96 -28.13 3.02
CA PRO A 157 0.29 -27.80 1.78
C PRO A 157 -0.67 -26.62 2.00
N PHE A 158 -0.57 -25.63 1.11
CA PHE A 158 -1.53 -24.54 1.01
C PHE A 158 -2.12 -24.54 -0.40
N GLN A 159 -3.44 -24.61 -0.50
CA GLN A 159 -4.16 -24.43 -1.76
C GLN A 159 -4.41 -22.94 -1.96
N LEU A 160 -3.88 -22.40 -3.06
CA LEU A 160 -4.06 -21.00 -3.41
C LEU A 160 -4.92 -20.90 -4.66
N TRP A 161 -5.88 -19.98 -4.66
CA TRP A 161 -6.75 -19.73 -5.80
C TRP A 161 -5.96 -18.96 -6.86
N GLU A 162 -5.63 -19.61 -7.98
CA GLU A 162 -4.90 -19.03 -9.11
C GLU A 162 -5.72 -17.95 -9.87
N GLY A 163 -7.04 -17.88 -9.66
CA GLY A 163 -7.93 -16.94 -10.33
C GLY A 163 -8.00 -15.52 -9.75
N VAL A 164 -7.25 -15.21 -8.67
CA VAL A 164 -7.45 -13.94 -7.95
C VAL A 164 -6.60 -12.78 -8.49
N SER A 165 -5.58 -13.03 -9.33
CA SER A 165 -4.72 -11.95 -9.86
C SER A 165 -5.47 -10.96 -10.76
N GLY A 166 -6.42 -11.43 -11.59
CA GLY A 166 -7.27 -10.58 -12.43
C GLY A 166 -8.33 -9.80 -11.65
N ILE A 167 -8.67 -10.24 -10.44
CA ILE A 167 -9.67 -9.61 -9.58
C ILE A 167 -9.11 -8.34 -8.93
N SER A 168 -7.79 -8.20 -8.79
CA SER A 168 -7.16 -7.02 -8.19
C SER A 168 -7.49 -5.71 -8.92
N GLY A 169 -7.56 -5.74 -10.25
CA GLY A 169 -7.87 -4.54 -11.06
C GLY A 169 -9.34 -4.15 -10.93
N VAL A 170 -10.24 -5.14 -10.98
CA VAL A 170 -11.68 -4.94 -10.80
C VAL A 170 -11.98 -4.44 -9.38
N ALA A 171 -11.32 -5.01 -8.38
CA ALA A 171 -11.41 -4.59 -6.99
C ALA A 171 -10.97 -3.13 -6.77
N TRP A 172 -9.96 -2.68 -7.52
CA TRP A 172 -9.50 -1.29 -7.48
C TRP A 172 -10.52 -0.33 -8.12
N CYS A 173 -11.14 -0.69 -9.23
CA CYS A 173 -12.19 0.11 -9.85
C CYS A 173 -13.43 0.20 -8.96
N ILE A 174 -13.83 -0.91 -8.32
CA ILE A 174 -14.95 -0.94 -7.36
C ILE A 174 -14.64 -0.06 -6.15
N TRP A 175 -13.40 -0.10 -5.67
CA TRP A 175 -12.94 0.75 -4.58
C TRP A 175 -13.02 2.24 -4.91
N LEU A 176 -12.47 2.65 -6.05
CA LEU A 176 -12.52 4.04 -6.51
C LEU A 176 -13.94 4.52 -6.79
N ALA A 177 -14.78 3.67 -7.40
CA ALA A 177 -16.18 4.00 -7.65
C ALA A 177 -16.95 4.18 -6.32
N GLY A 178 -16.69 3.32 -5.33
CA GLY A 178 -17.26 3.47 -3.98
C GLY A 178 -16.85 4.78 -3.32
N PHE A 179 -15.58 5.19 -3.47
CA PHE A 179 -15.10 6.49 -3.00
C PHE A 179 -15.72 7.67 -3.75
N LEU A 180 -15.84 7.60 -5.07
CA LEU A 180 -16.47 8.65 -5.88
C LEU A 180 -17.92 8.89 -5.45
N ILE A 181 -18.66 7.83 -5.15
CA ILE A 181 -20.05 7.90 -4.68
C ILE A 181 -20.16 8.69 -3.37
N LEU A 182 -19.19 8.54 -2.45
CA LEU A 182 -19.17 9.31 -1.20
C LEU A 182 -19.05 10.82 -1.44
N PHE A 183 -18.46 11.25 -2.56
CA PHE A 183 -18.31 12.67 -2.91
C PHE A 183 -19.46 13.22 -3.77
N VAL A 184 -19.93 12.44 -4.75
CA VAL A 184 -20.92 12.90 -5.74
C VAL A 184 -22.35 12.71 -5.24
N ALA A 185 -22.61 11.67 -4.46
CA ALA A 185 -23.96 11.31 -4.02
C ALA A 185 -23.93 10.82 -2.55
N PRO A 186 -23.73 11.74 -1.58
CA PRO A 186 -23.65 11.38 -0.16
C PRO A 186 -24.94 10.74 0.38
N GLU A 187 -26.07 10.92 -0.32
CA GLU A 187 -27.36 10.31 0.05
C GLU A 187 -27.32 8.78 -0.03
N ILE A 188 -26.44 8.21 -0.87
CA ILE A 188 -26.21 6.77 -1.01
C ILE A 188 -24.88 6.34 -0.37
N TRP A 189 -24.47 7.01 0.71
CA TRP A 189 -23.20 6.76 1.41
C TRP A 189 -23.00 5.29 1.81
N LEU A 190 -24.07 4.57 2.20
CA LEU A 190 -23.99 3.17 2.59
C LEU A 190 -23.51 2.28 1.43
N LEU A 191 -23.99 2.56 0.21
CA LEU A 191 -23.57 1.85 -0.99
C LEU A 191 -22.10 2.16 -1.31
N GLY A 192 -21.70 3.43 -1.22
CA GLY A 192 -20.31 3.86 -1.42
C GLY A 192 -19.34 3.21 -0.43
N LEU A 193 -19.73 3.14 0.84
CA LEU A 193 -18.97 2.48 1.90
C LEU A 193 -18.83 0.98 1.65
N LEU A 194 -19.91 0.31 1.23
CA LEU A 194 -19.92 -1.13 0.98
C LEU A 194 -19.08 -1.47 -0.25
N MET A 195 -19.21 -0.71 -1.34
CA MET A 195 -18.36 -0.84 -2.53
C MET A 195 -16.88 -0.61 -2.21
N SER A 196 -16.57 0.46 -1.46
CA SER A 196 -15.19 0.76 -1.06
C SER A 196 -14.58 -0.33 -0.17
N SER A 197 -15.32 -0.78 0.85
CA SER A 197 -14.87 -1.83 1.76
C SER A 197 -14.67 -3.17 1.05
N PHE A 198 -15.60 -3.55 0.17
CA PHE A 198 -15.51 -4.78 -0.60
C PHE A 198 -14.39 -4.72 -1.65
N GLY A 199 -14.19 -3.57 -2.29
CA GLY A 199 -13.08 -3.32 -3.21
C GLY A 199 -11.72 -3.45 -2.54
N ILE A 200 -11.54 -2.91 -1.33
CA ILE A 200 -10.31 -3.11 -0.55
C ILE A 200 -10.12 -4.59 -0.17
N LEU A 201 -11.16 -5.24 0.36
CA LEU A 201 -11.07 -6.65 0.79
C LEU A 201 -10.64 -7.56 -0.35
N LEU A 202 -11.27 -7.41 -1.52
CA LEU A 202 -10.92 -8.18 -2.72
C LEU A 202 -9.50 -7.85 -3.21
N LYS A 203 -9.09 -6.58 -3.16
CA LYS A 203 -7.74 -6.17 -3.56
C LYS A 203 -6.68 -6.77 -2.64
N VAL A 204 -6.86 -6.72 -1.33
CA VAL A 204 -5.91 -7.31 -0.36
C VAL A 204 -5.86 -8.82 -0.54
N ALA A 205 -7.00 -9.50 -0.56
CA ALA A 205 -7.08 -10.95 -0.77
C ALA A 205 -6.38 -11.40 -2.08
N SER A 206 -6.46 -10.60 -3.15
CA SER A 206 -5.80 -10.88 -4.43
C SER A 206 -4.27 -10.80 -4.38
N LYS A 207 -3.71 -9.79 -3.72
CA LYS A 207 -2.25 -9.64 -3.59
C LYS A 207 -1.65 -10.72 -2.71
N MET A 208 -2.40 -11.20 -1.72
CA MET A 208 -2.02 -12.35 -0.90
C MET A 208 -1.95 -13.66 -1.71
N GLY A 209 -2.84 -13.81 -2.71
CA GLY A 209 -2.73 -14.86 -3.71
C GLY A 209 -1.44 -14.76 -4.55
N LEU A 210 -1.06 -13.56 -4.97
CA LEU A 210 0.13 -13.38 -5.82
C LEU A 210 1.46 -13.70 -5.12
N ILE A 211 1.61 -13.36 -3.83
CA ILE A 211 2.83 -13.67 -3.05
C ILE A 211 3.06 -15.19 -2.95
N GLY A 212 1.98 -15.99 -2.92
CA GLY A 212 2.07 -17.45 -2.91
C GLY A 212 2.36 -18.08 -4.28
N VAL A 213 1.97 -17.43 -5.38
CA VAL A 213 2.22 -17.89 -6.76
C VAL A 213 3.66 -17.59 -7.20
N LEU A 214 4.19 -16.41 -6.88
CA LEU A 214 5.60 -16.04 -7.16
C LEU A 214 6.58 -17.01 -6.50
N GLY A 215 6.25 -17.49 -5.29
CA GLY A 215 7.04 -18.51 -4.61
C GLY A 215 6.96 -19.91 -5.22
N ARG A 216 6.08 -20.16 -6.20
CA ARG A 216 5.89 -21.46 -6.87
C ARG A 216 6.60 -21.53 -8.23
N GLU A 217 6.69 -20.41 -8.95
CA GLU A 217 7.43 -20.33 -10.22
C GLU A 217 8.95 -20.49 -10.04
N GLU A 218 9.49 -20.11 -8.87
CA GLU A 218 10.90 -20.39 -8.52
C GLU A 218 11.22 -21.90 -8.38
N PHE A 219 10.24 -22.74 -8.05
CA PHE A 219 10.46 -24.20 -7.90
C PHE A 219 10.32 -24.99 -9.18
N LYS A 220 9.66 -24.47 -10.23
CA LYS A 220 9.61 -25.11 -11.55
C LYS A 220 10.82 -24.79 -12.43
N ARG A 221 11.73 -23.95 -11.96
CA ARG A 221 12.93 -23.51 -12.68
C ARG A 221 14.24 -24.11 -12.13
N ASN A 222 14.12 -25.24 -11.42
CA ASN A 222 15.23 -26.16 -11.12
C ASN A 222 14.95 -27.52 -11.75
#